data_AF-A0A4Q9HIN9-F1
#
_entry.id   AF-A0A4Q9HIN9-F1
#
_cell.length_a   1.000
_cell.length_b   1.000
_cell.length_c   1.000
_cell.angle_alpha   90.00
_cell.angle_beta   90.00
_cell.angle_gamma   90.00
#
_symmetry.space_group_name_H-M   'P 1'
#
loop_
_entity.id
_entity.type
_entity.pdbx_description
1 polymer ?
#
loop_
_entity_poly.entity_id
_entity_poly.type
_entity_poly.pdbx_seq_one_letter_code
_entity_poly.pdbx_strand_id
1 'polypeptide(L)'
;HLICNLGNGNGFSVREVIDTVRKVTGHPVPEILAPRRGGDPAVLVAAAQTAADRLGWRPRRADLAGIVADAWQFTQYLERTRERA
;
A
#
# COMPACT_ATOMS: atom_id res chain seq x y z
N HIS A 1 2.27 -9.75 28.15
CA HIS A 1 2.63 -8.82 27.06
C HIS A 1 1.36 -8.29 26.40
N LEU A 2 1.37 -7.06 25.88
CA LEU A 2 0.28 -6.54 25.04
C LEU A 2 0.52 -6.98 23.59
N ILE A 3 -0.48 -7.62 22.98
CA ILE A 3 -0.44 -8.06 21.57
C ILE A 3 -1.47 -7.23 20.80
N CYS A 4 -1.05 -6.59 19.70
CA CYS A 4 -1.91 -5.77 18.86
C CYS A 4 -1.53 -5.95 17.38
N ASN A 5 -2.53 -5.94 16.48
CA ASN A 5 -2.25 -5.78 15.05
C ASN A 5 -2.09 -4.30 14.71
N LEU A 6 -1.28 -4.02 13.69
CA LEU A 6 -1.12 -2.70 13.10
C LEU A 6 -1.53 -2.77 11.63
N GLY A 7 -2.34 -1.83 11.18
CA GLY A 7 -2.74 -1.74 9.78
C GLY A 7 -3.86 -0.73 9.61
N ASN A 8 -4.03 -0.20 8.40
CA ASN A 8 -4.80 1.02 8.13
C ASN A 8 -6.31 0.93 8.38
N GLY A 9 -6.80 -0.15 8.99
CA GLY A 9 -8.21 -0.41 9.31
C GLY A 9 -9.04 -0.85 8.10
N ASN A 10 -8.74 -0.29 6.92
CA ASN A 10 -9.34 -0.65 5.65
C ASN A 10 -8.32 -1.37 4.75
N GLY A 11 -8.80 -2.33 3.97
CA GLY A 11 -8.03 -2.96 2.90
C GLY A 11 -8.24 -2.25 1.57
N PHE A 12 -7.29 -2.42 0.65
CA PHE A 12 -7.43 -2.02 -0.74
C PHE A 12 -7.30 -3.26 -1.62
N SER A 13 -8.14 -3.36 -2.64
CA SER A 13 -8.00 -4.38 -3.67
C SER A 13 -6.77 -4.11 -4.56
N VAL A 14 -6.27 -5.15 -5.21
CA VAL A 14 -5.19 -5.03 -6.21
C VAL A 14 -5.57 -4.03 -7.31
N ARG A 15 -6.86 -4.01 -7.72
CA ARG A 15 -7.36 -3.10 -8.74
C ARG A 15 -7.26 -1.63 -8.31
N GLU A 16 -7.68 -1.33 -7.09
CA GLU A 16 -7.59 0.03 -6.53
C GLU A 16 -6.14 0.51 -6.43
N VAL A 17 -5.20 -0.39 -6.09
CA VAL A 17 -3.76 -0.10 -6.10
C VAL A 17 -3.30 0.27 -7.50
N ILE A 18 -3.58 -0.57 -8.50
CA ILE A 18 -3.14 -0.31 -9.89
C ILE A 18 -3.73 1.01 -10.41
N ASP A 19 -5.03 1.26 -10.18
CA ASP A 19 -5.69 2.49 -10.61
C ASP A 19 -5.11 3.72 -9.91
N THR A 20 -4.78 3.62 -8.63
CA THR A 20 -4.13 4.70 -7.89
C THR A 20 -2.72 4.97 -8.40
N VAL A 21 -1.95 3.91 -8.72
CA VAL A 21 -0.64 4.04 -9.36
C VAL A 21 -0.77 4.80 -10.68
N ARG A 22 -1.67 4.41 -11.58
CA ARG A 22 -1.89 5.13 -12.85
C ARG A 22 -2.19 6.62 -12.63
N LYS A 23 -3.07 6.93 -11.67
CA LYS A 23 -3.45 8.32 -11.36
C LYS A 23 -2.27 9.12 -10.82
N VAL A 24 -1.50 8.56 -9.89
CA VAL A 24 -0.40 9.26 -9.23
C VAL A 24 0.81 9.41 -10.15
N THR A 25 1.13 8.39 -10.94
CA THR A 25 2.30 8.42 -11.82
C THR A 25 2.01 9.12 -13.15
N GLY A 26 0.75 9.16 -13.59
CA GLY A 26 0.40 9.63 -14.93
C GLY A 26 0.82 8.66 -16.04
N HIS A 27 1.28 7.46 -15.70
CA HIS A 27 1.78 6.46 -16.64
C HIS A 27 0.81 5.28 -16.82
N PRO A 28 0.75 4.67 -18.01
CA PRO A 28 0.03 3.43 -18.19
C PRO A 28 0.70 2.32 -17.38
N VAL A 29 -0.12 1.56 -16.65
CA VAL A 29 0.29 0.33 -15.95
C VAL A 29 -0.51 -0.80 -16.58
N PRO A 30 -0.02 -1.46 -17.65
CA PRO A 30 -0.75 -2.58 -18.25
C PRO A 30 -0.81 -3.75 -17.26
N GLU A 31 -1.98 -4.40 -17.17
CA GLU A 31 -2.13 -5.61 -16.37
C GLU A 31 -2.64 -6.78 -17.21
N ILE A 32 -2.31 -8.00 -16.77
CA ILE A 32 -2.80 -9.24 -17.34
C ILE A 32 -3.47 -10.01 -16.21
N LEU A 33 -4.72 -10.41 -16.43
CA LEU A 33 -5.42 -11.27 -15.47
C LEU A 33 -4.78 -12.66 -15.47
N ALA A 34 -4.49 -13.17 -14.28
CA ALA A 34 -3.93 -14.50 -14.07
C ALA A 34 -4.81 -15.29 -13.07
N PRO A 35 -4.72 -16.63 -13.07
CA PRO A 35 -5.38 -17.45 -12.06
C PRO A 35 -4.99 -17.04 -10.64
N ARG A 36 -5.88 -17.28 -9.67
CA ARG A 36 -5.56 -17.05 -8.25
C ARG A 36 -4.38 -17.91 -7.83
N ARG A 37 -3.44 -17.32 -7.10
CA ARG A 37 -2.34 -18.07 -6.49
C ARG A 37 -2.90 -18.92 -5.35
N GLY A 38 -2.59 -20.22 -5.36
CA GLY A 38 -3.03 -21.15 -4.31
C GLY A 38 -2.54 -20.67 -2.93
N GLY A 39 -3.43 -20.67 -1.95
CA GLY A 39 -3.15 -20.23 -0.58
C GLY A 39 -3.52 -18.78 -0.26
N ASP A 40 -3.79 -17.94 -1.26
CA ASP A 40 -4.18 -16.55 -1.00
C ASP A 40 -5.67 -16.45 -0.62
N PRO A 41 -6.01 -15.81 0.53
CA PRO A 41 -7.40 -15.52 0.85
C PRO A 41 -7.94 -14.39 -0.05
N ALA A 42 -9.27 -14.30 -0.16
CA ALA A 42 -9.90 -13.23 -0.94
C ALA A 42 -9.67 -11.84 -0.32
N VAL A 43 -9.59 -11.75 1.01
CA VAL A 43 -9.37 -10.52 1.78
C VAL A 43 -8.52 -10.83 3.00
N LEU A 44 -7.53 -9.99 3.28
CA LEU A 44 -6.69 -10.05 4.47
C LEU A 44 -6.40 -8.64 4.98
N VAL A 45 -7.00 -8.26 6.11
CA VAL A 45 -6.91 -6.92 6.69
C VAL A 45 -6.68 -7.02 8.20
N ALA A 46 -5.76 -6.22 8.72
CA ALA A 46 -5.44 -6.17 10.15
C ALA A 46 -6.45 -5.33 10.93
N ALA A 47 -7.09 -5.93 11.95
CA ALA A 47 -7.91 -5.20 12.90
C ALA A 47 -7.03 -4.39 13.87
N ALA A 48 -7.02 -3.07 13.74
CA ALA A 48 -6.12 -2.19 14.50
C ALA A 48 -6.76 -1.52 15.73
N GLN A 49 -7.98 -1.91 16.10
CA GLN A 49 -8.74 -1.31 17.20
C GLN A 49 -7.98 -1.40 18.54
N THR A 50 -7.38 -2.56 18.85
CA THR A 50 -6.61 -2.73 20.10
C THR A 50 -5.42 -1.77 20.18
N ALA A 51 -4.71 -1.56 19.06
CA ALA A 51 -3.61 -0.59 19.02
C ALA A 51 -4.14 0.84 19.16
N ALA A 52 -5.27 1.14 18.52
CA ALA A 52 -5.91 2.44 18.61
C ALA A 52 -6.30 2.79 20.05
N ASP A 53 -6.90 1.86 20.78
CA ASP A 53 -7.43 2.11 22.13
C ASP A 53 -6.34 2.08 23.21
N ARG A 54 -5.40 1.14 23.08
CA ARG A 54 -4.40 0.88 24.14
C ARG A 54 -3.11 1.67 23.97
N LEU A 55 -2.79 2.05 22.74
CA LEU A 55 -1.53 2.74 22.40
C LEU A 55 -1.75 4.13 21.80
N GLY A 56 -3.00 4.55 21.61
CA GLY A 56 -3.31 5.79 20.89
C GLY A 56 -2.89 5.74 19.41
N TRP A 57 -2.70 4.54 18.84
CA TRP A 57 -2.22 4.39 17.48
C TRP A 57 -3.22 4.99 16.49
N ARG A 58 -2.76 5.97 15.70
CA ARG A 58 -3.53 6.65 14.65
C ARG A 58 -2.63 6.83 13.43
N PRO A 59 -2.77 6.02 12.37
CA PRO A 59 -1.93 6.13 11.18
C PRO A 59 -2.18 7.49 10.51
N ARG A 60 -1.11 8.28 10.33
CA ARG A 60 -1.20 9.61 9.71
C ARG A 60 -1.17 9.57 8.18
N ARG A 61 -0.71 8.46 7.59
CA ARG A 61 -0.64 8.21 6.15
C ARG A 61 -1.35 6.92 5.80
N ALA A 62 -2.67 6.96 5.90
CA ALA A 62 -3.53 5.80 5.66
C ALA A 62 -4.11 5.77 4.23
N ASP A 63 -4.04 6.90 3.51
CA ASP A 63 -4.57 7.03 2.17
C ASP A 63 -3.63 6.40 1.13
N LEU A 64 -4.23 5.66 0.19
CA LEU A 64 -3.47 4.92 -0.81
C LEU A 64 -2.71 5.84 -1.77
N ALA A 65 -3.28 7.01 -2.11
CA ALA A 65 -2.66 7.95 -3.03
C ALA A 65 -1.36 8.52 -2.47
N GLY A 66 -1.33 8.93 -1.20
CA GLY A 66 -0.15 9.41 -0.51
C GLY A 66 0.93 8.35 -0.37
N ILE A 67 0.54 7.10 -0.02
CA ILE A 67 1.46 5.96 0.04
C ILE A 67 2.12 5.72 -1.32
N VAL A 68 1.33 5.70 -2.39
CA VAL A 68 1.82 5.51 -3.77
C VAL A 68 2.68 6.69 -4.20
N ALA A 69 2.32 7.93 -3.85
CA ALA A 69 3.08 9.12 -4.19
C ALA A 69 4.47 9.12 -3.54
N ASP A 70 4.56 8.80 -2.25
CA ASP A 70 5.84 8.67 -1.54
C ASP A 70 6.72 7.59 -2.19
N ALA A 71 6.13 6.44 -2.50
CA ALA A 71 6.84 5.34 -3.18
C ALA A 71 7.34 5.79 -4.57
N TRP A 72 6.52 6.50 -5.33
CA TRP A 72 6.89 6.98 -6.67
C TRP A 72 8.03 8.01 -6.64
N GLN A 73 7.99 8.95 -5.68
CA GLN A 73 9.10 9.89 -5.49
C GLN A 73 10.40 9.16 -5.17
N PHE A 74 10.35 8.13 -4.33
CA PHE A 74 11.52 7.32 -4.02
C PHE A 74 12.03 6.55 -5.24
N THR A 75 11.14 5.95 -6.04
CA THR A 75 11.52 5.27 -7.29
C THR A 75 12.24 6.20 -8.27
N GLN A 76 11.69 7.40 -8.52
CA GLN A 76 12.33 8.39 -9.38
C GLN A 76 13.71 8.84 -8.86
N TYR A 77 13.86 8.95 -7.54
CA TYR A 77 15.15 9.27 -6.93
C TYR A 77 16.19 8.17 -7.21
N LEU A 78 15.80 6.90 -7.07
CA LEU A 78 16.70 5.77 -7.36
C LEU A 78 17.14 5.74 -8.82
N GLU A 79 16.24 6.00 -9.77
CA GLU A 79 16.57 6.05 -11.20
C GLU A 79 17.62 7.13 -11.49
N ARG A 80 17.38 8.37 -11.03
CA ARG A 80 18.32 9.49 -11.18
C ARG A 80 19.69 9.23 -10.54
N THR A 81 19.71 8.48 -9.44
CA THR A 81 20.95 8.14 -8.74
C THR A 81 21.75 7.08 -9.49
N ARG A 82 21.07 6.09 -10.10
CA ARG A 82 21.71 5.06 -10.92
C ARG A 82 22.29 5.60 -12.21
N GLU A 83 21.66 6.59 -12.83
CA GLU A 83 22.17 7.24 -14.06
C GLU A 83 23.41 8.12 -13.81
N ARG A 84 23.66 8.51 -12.57
CA ARG A 84 24.80 9.36 -12.17
C ARG A 84 26.01 8.57 -11.67
N ALA A 85 25.87 7.27 -11.46
CA ALA A 85 26.92 6.35 -11.01
C ALA A 85 27.54 5.62 -12.20
#